data_AF-A0A7X0SK19-F1
#
_entry.id   AF-A0A7X0SK19-F1
#
_cell.length_a   1.000
_cell.length_b   1.000
_cell.length_c   1.000
_cell.angle_alpha   90.00
_cell.angle_beta   90.00
_cell.angle_gamma   90.00
#
_symmetry.space_group_name_H-M   'P 1'
#
loop_
_entity.id
_entity.type
_entity.pdbx_description
1 polymer ?
#
loop_
_entity_poly.entity_id
_entity_poly.type
_entity_poly.pdbx_seq_one_letter_code
_entity_poly.pdbx_strand_id
1 'polypeptide(L)'
;MNHIKAFVVGVSDYKAVGAKDLSFCKSDMLNFSQAIKVGMHVKEKEVVRLGLLNNGVVSEAEFWKELQSFNAKLDHHDTAIFYFSGHGTSTNPHYLVLSDGFVETQKLIEVLSQSKAKNKILFLDCCYSGNFSIKMSSKIDISDSIDKFNGTGYAILTSSNAYEPSYGDRIGSVFTNILCNALTNKFLIREGAISLQDLQLWVKRALEIYTRNNPNSPQHAIFRADMGGTIFFHTGDFKPYPREHYYIEKNEFIIHSVDPVHIGSIKRYAAKVILKSIPTDEELANWAAQISELLKNADVYNSERQRLMFKGQETNIVWVYFGFSEEDIINGNFYCIATWVDEKQSKEWWHRLSSEHEYIINDIHLKKVPFYNMLKEFINENSISDMEVFEQIKQIRFEMINIAEHIIFSFNELCNHILSEDELFDIITPLCPRLDELFLTLTDIGFSSTKIKDYREAHLSLLGTIHDFSYFYNKKYKDQRDPANRKSVMQITISRYHTDLKKLEQLDKDF
;
A
#
# COMPACT_ATOMS: atom_id res chain seq x y z
N MET A 1 12.54 -7.50 11.44
CA MET A 1 13.53 -6.40 11.51
C MET A 1 13.97 -6.09 10.09
N ASN A 2 14.17 -4.81 9.74
CA ASN A 2 14.67 -4.47 8.41
C ASN A 2 16.12 -4.95 8.26
N HIS A 3 16.43 -5.65 7.17
CA HIS A 3 17.79 -6.03 6.78
C HIS A 3 18.36 -4.96 5.85
N ILE A 4 18.56 -3.75 6.38
CA ILE A 4 19.02 -2.61 5.56
C ILE A 4 20.53 -2.43 5.73
N LYS A 5 21.23 -2.31 4.60
CA LYS A 5 22.64 -1.92 4.51
C LYS A 5 22.75 -0.66 3.65
N ALA A 6 23.54 0.31 4.11
CA ALA A 6 23.65 1.61 3.44
C ALA A 6 25.10 1.93 3.06
N PHE A 7 25.32 2.35 1.82
CA PHE A 7 26.56 2.93 1.34
C PHE A 7 26.34 4.42 1.07
N VAL A 8 26.92 5.24 1.96
CA VAL A 8 26.73 6.69 2.00
C VAL A 8 28.03 7.35 1.55
N VAL A 9 27.98 8.11 0.47
CA VAL A 9 29.13 8.77 -0.15
C VAL A 9 28.90 10.28 -0.15
N GLY A 10 29.90 11.03 0.31
CA GLY A 10 29.90 12.48 0.22
C GLY A 10 31.29 12.98 -0.16
N VAL A 11 31.37 13.87 -1.14
CA VAL A 11 32.64 14.38 -1.65
C VAL A 11 32.68 15.89 -1.43
N SER A 12 33.70 16.35 -0.69
CA SER A 12 33.82 17.77 -0.32
C SER A 12 35.05 18.45 -0.89
N ASP A 13 36.13 17.71 -1.18
CA ASP A 13 37.36 18.26 -1.77
C ASP A 13 37.44 17.92 -3.26
N TYR A 14 37.56 18.96 -4.07
CA TYR A 14 37.61 18.88 -5.53
C TYR A 14 38.84 19.59 -6.13
N LYS A 15 39.87 19.87 -5.30
CA LYS A 15 41.03 20.65 -5.75
C LYS A 15 41.75 19.98 -6.92
N ALA A 16 41.86 18.66 -6.91
CA ALA A 16 42.57 17.91 -7.95
C ALA A 16 41.86 17.93 -9.32
N VAL A 17 40.53 18.12 -9.35
CA VAL A 17 39.73 18.27 -10.59
C VAL A 17 39.40 19.73 -10.91
N GLY A 18 39.92 20.69 -10.13
CA GLY A 18 39.74 22.12 -10.37
C GLY A 18 38.31 22.63 -10.17
N ALA A 19 37.45 21.88 -9.47
CA ALA A 19 36.10 22.30 -9.13
C ALA A 19 36.01 22.91 -7.72
N LYS A 20 34.90 23.58 -7.42
CA LYS A 20 34.69 24.24 -6.13
C LYS A 20 34.38 23.22 -5.03
N ASP A 21 35.10 23.31 -3.90
CA ASP A 21 34.83 22.49 -2.71
C ASP A 21 33.39 22.66 -2.19
N LEU A 22 32.78 21.54 -1.77
CA LEU A 22 31.43 21.47 -1.21
C LEU A 22 31.48 21.04 0.26
N SER A 23 31.69 22.00 1.16
CA SER A 23 31.88 21.72 2.59
C SER A 23 30.65 21.10 3.28
N PHE A 24 29.46 21.23 2.68
CA PHE A 24 28.22 20.74 3.26
C PHE A 24 27.96 19.24 3.03
N CYS A 25 28.62 18.59 2.05
CA CYS A 25 28.41 17.16 1.77
C CYS A 25 28.72 16.27 2.97
N LYS A 26 29.68 16.67 3.81
CA LYS A 26 29.96 15.99 5.09
C LYS A 26 28.78 16.07 6.06
N SER A 27 28.14 17.22 6.18
CA SER A 27 26.94 17.41 7.01
C SER A 27 25.78 16.59 6.47
N ASP A 28 25.59 16.59 5.15
CA ASP A 28 24.56 15.80 4.48
C ASP A 28 24.71 14.30 4.75
N MET A 29 25.92 13.75 4.62
CA MET A 29 26.20 12.34 4.96
C MET A 29 25.83 12.00 6.41
N LEU A 30 26.17 12.87 7.36
CA LEU A 30 25.88 12.67 8.78
C LEU A 30 24.38 12.75 9.06
N ASN A 31 23.69 13.74 8.48
CA ASN A 31 22.26 13.93 8.60
C ASN A 31 21.50 12.75 8.01
N PHE A 32 21.85 12.32 6.79
CA PHE A 32 21.25 11.16 6.13
C PHE A 32 21.49 9.87 6.92
N SER A 33 22.74 9.64 7.35
CA SER A 33 23.10 8.50 8.21
C SER A 33 22.28 8.46 9.49
N GLN A 34 22.00 9.62 10.10
CA GLN A 34 21.19 9.70 11.30
C GLN A 34 19.70 9.48 10.99
N ALA A 35 19.20 10.04 9.89
CA ALA A 35 17.82 9.91 9.47
C ALA A 35 17.44 8.45 9.17
N ILE A 36 18.28 7.68 8.48
CA ILE A 36 17.99 6.25 8.21
C ILE A 36 18.05 5.40 9.49
N LYS A 37 18.90 5.74 10.47
CA LYS A 37 18.89 5.06 11.78
C LYS A 37 17.61 5.31 12.55
N VAL A 38 17.14 6.55 12.58
CA VAL A 38 15.94 6.94 13.34
C VAL A 38 14.68 6.49 12.62
N GLY A 39 14.61 6.75 11.32
CA GLY A 39 13.44 6.55 10.49
C GLY A 39 13.25 5.12 10.00
N MET A 40 14.34 4.37 9.76
CA MET A 40 14.29 3.02 9.19
C MET A 40 14.97 1.97 10.09
N HIS A 41 15.47 2.35 11.27
CA HIS A 41 16.19 1.48 12.22
C HIS A 41 17.41 0.77 11.63
N VAL A 42 18.12 1.44 10.72
CA VAL A 42 19.39 0.92 10.19
C VAL A 42 20.42 0.86 11.32
N LYS A 43 21.09 -0.27 11.48
CA LYS A 43 22.12 -0.46 12.52
C LYS A 43 23.40 0.27 12.10
N GLU A 44 24.10 0.87 13.06
CA GLU A 44 25.32 1.66 12.78
C GLU A 44 26.38 0.88 11.99
N LYS A 45 26.58 -0.39 12.35
CA LYS A 45 27.54 -1.28 11.69
C LYS A 45 27.21 -1.62 10.23
N GLU A 46 25.97 -1.38 9.80
CA GLU A 46 25.49 -1.64 8.45
C GLU A 46 25.54 -0.38 7.56
N VAL A 47 26.05 0.74 8.09
CA VAL A 47 26.25 2.00 7.36
C VAL A 47 27.73 2.21 7.05
N VAL A 48 28.09 2.07 5.77
CA VAL A 48 29.42 2.40 5.26
C VAL A 48 29.43 3.86 4.81
N ARG A 49 30.41 4.64 5.27
CA ARG A 49 30.53 6.09 4.97
C ARG A 49 31.84 6.40 4.29
N LEU A 50 31.79 6.76 3.01
CA LEU A 50 32.95 7.14 2.21
C LEU A 50 33.03 8.66 2.04
N GLY A 51 34.16 9.26 2.41
CA GLY A 51 34.36 10.72 2.40
C GLY A 51 34.08 11.43 3.73
N LEU A 52 33.86 10.69 4.83
CA LEU A 52 33.76 11.32 6.16
C LEU A 52 35.13 11.72 6.73
N LEU A 53 36.16 10.95 6.38
CA LEU A 53 37.56 11.14 6.75
C LEU A 53 38.31 11.90 5.64
N ASN A 54 39.61 12.18 5.84
CA ASN A 54 40.50 12.77 4.84
C ASN A 54 39.96 14.06 4.19
N ASN A 55 39.34 14.94 4.99
CA ASN A 55 38.74 16.20 4.54
C ASN A 55 37.69 16.07 3.42
N GLY A 56 37.05 14.90 3.27
CA GLY A 56 36.05 14.67 2.23
C GLY A 56 36.64 14.43 0.84
N VAL A 57 37.90 13.98 0.78
CA VAL A 57 38.49 13.41 -0.42
C VAL A 57 37.92 12.01 -0.64
N VAL A 58 37.47 11.73 -1.86
CA VAL A 58 37.06 10.40 -2.33
C VAL A 58 37.67 10.17 -3.70
N SER A 59 38.59 9.22 -3.81
CA SER A 59 39.17 8.85 -5.11
C SER A 59 38.27 7.88 -5.88
N GLU A 60 38.36 7.87 -7.21
CA GLU A 60 37.66 6.90 -8.05
C GLU A 60 38.06 5.45 -7.73
N ALA A 61 39.35 5.21 -7.47
CA ALA A 61 39.85 3.90 -7.09
C ALA A 61 39.26 3.42 -5.75
N GLU A 62 39.20 4.29 -4.75
CA GLU A 62 38.62 3.98 -3.44
C GLU A 62 37.11 3.77 -3.54
N PHE A 63 36.41 4.61 -4.31
CA PHE A 63 34.96 4.47 -4.54
C PHE A 63 34.59 3.09 -5.07
N TRP A 64 35.22 2.65 -6.16
CA TRP A 64 34.92 1.34 -6.75
C TRP A 64 35.30 0.19 -5.83
N LYS A 65 36.42 0.29 -5.12
CA LYS A 65 36.86 -0.73 -4.16
C LYS A 65 35.84 -0.89 -3.01
N GLU A 66 35.41 0.21 -2.40
CA GLU A 66 34.46 0.17 -1.29
C GLU A 66 33.06 -0.25 -1.75
N LEU A 67 32.62 0.20 -2.94
CA LEU A 67 31.35 -0.24 -3.54
C LEU A 67 31.35 -1.76 -3.81
N GLN A 68 32.44 -2.31 -4.34
CA GLN A 68 32.58 -3.75 -4.53
C GLN A 68 32.56 -4.49 -3.20
N SER A 69 33.24 -3.98 -2.17
CA SER A 69 33.19 -4.58 -0.83
C SER A 69 31.79 -4.52 -0.21
N PHE A 70 31.04 -3.44 -0.45
CA PHE A 70 29.66 -3.29 -0.01
C PHE A 70 28.77 -4.33 -0.70
N ASN A 71 28.84 -4.41 -2.03
CA ASN A 71 28.05 -5.37 -2.82
C ASN A 71 28.35 -6.84 -2.45
N ALA A 72 29.60 -7.17 -2.13
CA ALA A 72 29.99 -8.51 -1.71
C ALA A 72 29.36 -8.94 -0.37
N LYS A 73 28.91 -7.98 0.45
CA LYS A 73 28.26 -8.23 1.75
C LYS A 73 26.73 -8.33 1.67
N LEU A 74 26.14 -8.06 0.50
CA LEU A 74 24.68 -8.11 0.30
C LEU A 74 24.19 -9.55 0.05
N ASP A 75 23.01 -9.87 0.57
CA ASP A 75 22.27 -11.12 0.33
C ASP A 75 20.83 -10.86 -0.16
N HIS A 76 20.08 -11.91 -0.47
CA HIS A 76 18.73 -11.83 -1.05
C HIS A 76 17.64 -11.37 -0.08
N HIS A 77 17.95 -11.16 1.20
CA HIS A 77 17.03 -10.59 2.18
C HIS A 77 17.30 -9.10 2.44
N ASP A 78 18.45 -8.60 1.96
CA ASP A 78 18.84 -7.22 2.21
C ASP A 78 18.07 -6.20 1.35
N THR A 79 17.86 -5.03 1.95
CA THR A 79 17.60 -3.76 1.28
C THR A 79 18.93 -2.99 1.19
N ALA A 80 19.40 -2.71 -0.02
CA ALA A 80 20.57 -1.87 -0.22
C ALA A 80 20.17 -0.41 -0.42
N ILE A 81 20.75 0.50 0.36
CA ILE A 81 20.61 1.94 0.17
C ILE A 81 21.94 2.50 -0.32
N PHE A 82 21.93 3.20 -1.45
CA PHE A 82 23.03 4.02 -1.90
C PHE A 82 22.64 5.49 -1.78
N TYR A 83 23.52 6.31 -1.23
CA TYR A 83 23.34 7.74 -1.12
C TYR A 83 24.60 8.47 -1.60
N PHE A 84 24.42 9.49 -2.43
CA PHE A 84 25.51 10.34 -2.90
C PHE A 84 25.19 11.82 -2.67
N SER A 85 26.13 12.59 -2.11
CA SER A 85 26.11 14.06 -2.08
C SER A 85 27.40 14.63 -2.65
N GLY A 86 27.29 15.47 -3.68
CA GLY A 86 28.44 16.07 -4.36
C GLY A 86 28.10 16.76 -5.67
N HIS A 87 29.11 17.02 -6.48
CA HIS A 87 28.94 17.55 -7.84
C HIS A 87 28.44 16.48 -8.81
N GLY A 88 27.65 16.94 -9.79
CA GLY A 88 27.18 16.17 -10.95
C GLY A 88 27.41 16.98 -12.22
N THR A 89 27.73 16.31 -13.34
CA THR A 89 28.02 16.99 -14.60
C THR A 89 26.74 17.28 -15.38
N SER A 90 26.69 18.39 -16.12
CA SER A 90 25.59 18.69 -17.05
C SER A 90 25.71 17.95 -18.40
N THR A 91 26.61 16.97 -18.49
CA THR A 91 26.91 16.25 -19.74
C THR A 91 25.93 15.11 -19.97
N ASN A 92 25.90 14.61 -21.21
CA ASN A 92 25.23 13.36 -21.55
C ASN A 92 26.27 12.41 -22.20
N PRO A 93 26.69 11.33 -21.54
CA PRO A 93 26.16 10.79 -20.28
C PRO A 93 26.49 11.66 -19.04
N HIS A 94 25.68 11.50 -17.99
CA HIS A 94 25.83 12.19 -16.70
C HIS A 94 26.82 11.46 -15.78
N TYR A 95 27.65 12.22 -15.06
CA TYR A 95 28.67 11.69 -14.16
C TYR A 95 28.54 12.27 -12.75
N LEU A 96 28.76 11.41 -11.75
CA LEU A 96 29.08 11.82 -10.38
C LEU A 96 30.56 12.23 -10.35
N VAL A 97 30.86 13.40 -9.79
CA VAL A 97 32.23 13.90 -9.72
C VAL A 97 32.85 13.47 -8.39
N LEU A 98 34.00 12.82 -8.46
CA LEU A 98 34.84 12.45 -7.32
C LEU A 98 36.03 13.42 -7.22
N SER A 99 36.88 13.24 -6.21
CA SER A 99 38.00 14.16 -5.97
C SER A 99 39.06 14.12 -7.06
N ASP A 100 39.24 12.99 -7.76
CA ASP A 100 40.25 12.77 -8.79
C ASP A 100 39.72 12.10 -10.07
N GLY A 101 38.40 11.92 -10.19
CA GLY A 101 37.80 11.15 -11.28
C GLY A 101 36.29 11.32 -11.40
N PHE A 102 35.67 10.49 -12.23
CA PHE A 102 34.25 10.59 -12.57
C PHE A 102 33.60 9.20 -12.61
N VAL A 103 32.39 9.08 -12.09
CA VAL A 103 31.60 7.85 -12.14
C VAL A 103 30.38 8.08 -13.01
N GLU A 104 30.30 7.39 -14.15
CA GLU A 104 29.12 7.44 -15.00
C GLU A 104 27.90 6.91 -14.24
N THR A 105 26.84 7.71 -14.19
CA THR A 105 25.65 7.41 -13.35
C THR A 105 24.91 6.18 -13.85
N GLN A 106 24.80 6.00 -15.17
CA GLN A 106 24.17 4.81 -15.74
C GLN A 106 24.93 3.53 -15.37
N LYS A 107 26.26 3.55 -15.48
CA LYS A 107 27.13 2.42 -15.07
C LYS A 107 26.99 2.09 -13.59
N LEU A 108 26.90 3.10 -12.71
CA LEU A 108 26.67 2.89 -11.28
C LEU A 108 25.32 2.20 -11.02
N ILE A 109 24.26 2.67 -11.68
CA ILE A 109 22.92 2.07 -11.58
C ILE A 109 22.96 0.60 -12.00
N GLU A 110 23.63 0.28 -13.11
CA GLU A 110 23.79 -1.10 -13.60
C GLU A 110 24.55 -2.00 -12.62
N VAL A 111 25.64 -1.49 -12.02
CA VAL A 111 26.41 -2.25 -11.01
C VAL A 111 25.57 -2.52 -9.76
N LEU A 112 24.80 -1.53 -9.30
CA LEU A 112 23.97 -1.68 -8.11
C LEU A 112 22.73 -2.56 -8.36
N SER A 113 22.11 -2.46 -9.54
CA SER A 113 20.93 -3.27 -9.88
C SER A 113 21.25 -4.77 -9.92
N GLN A 114 22.47 -5.12 -10.33
CA GLN A 114 22.99 -6.49 -10.35
C GLN A 114 23.39 -7.05 -8.98
N SER A 115 23.33 -6.25 -7.90
CA SER A 115 23.64 -6.76 -6.56
C SER A 115 22.60 -7.78 -6.06
N LYS A 116 22.98 -8.59 -5.07
CA LYS A 116 22.13 -9.69 -4.56
C LYS A 116 20.90 -9.24 -3.76
N ALA A 117 20.90 -8.00 -3.27
CA ALA A 117 19.80 -7.43 -2.46
C ALA A 117 18.43 -7.61 -3.14
N LYS A 118 17.39 -7.94 -2.36
CA LYS A 118 16.00 -8.03 -2.86
C LYS A 118 15.60 -6.70 -3.50
N ASN A 119 15.85 -5.62 -2.78
CA ASN A 119 15.59 -4.26 -3.23
C ASN A 119 16.79 -3.34 -3.05
N LYS A 120 16.90 -2.38 -3.97
CA LYS A 120 17.92 -1.33 -3.95
C LYS A 120 17.28 0.05 -4.08
N ILE A 121 17.81 1.03 -3.38
CA ILE A 121 17.35 2.43 -3.45
C ILE A 121 18.55 3.33 -3.60
N LEU A 122 18.55 4.18 -4.62
CA LEU A 122 19.58 5.17 -4.86
C LEU A 122 19.00 6.56 -4.59
N PHE A 123 19.61 7.31 -3.69
CA PHE A 123 19.36 8.71 -3.46
C PHE A 123 20.52 9.52 -4.01
N LEU A 124 20.29 10.29 -5.07
CA LEU A 124 21.35 11.05 -5.75
C LEU A 124 21.15 12.54 -5.52
N ASP A 125 22.06 13.13 -4.74
CA ASP A 125 22.08 14.56 -4.46
C ASP A 125 23.24 15.24 -5.18
N CYS A 126 22.99 15.55 -6.44
CA CYS A 126 23.92 16.26 -7.30
C CYS A 126 23.17 16.95 -8.46
N CYS A 127 23.82 17.95 -9.06
CA CYS A 127 23.26 18.69 -10.20
C CYS A 127 22.99 17.75 -11.38
N TYR A 128 21.88 17.97 -12.09
CA TYR A 128 21.49 17.21 -13.29
C TYR A 128 21.28 15.70 -13.08
N SER A 129 21.13 15.27 -11.81
CA SER A 129 21.06 13.86 -11.40
C SER A 129 19.91 13.08 -12.03
N GLY A 130 18.86 13.75 -12.51
CA GLY A 130 17.76 13.14 -13.26
C GLY A 130 18.12 12.62 -14.66
N ASN A 131 19.34 12.89 -15.17
CA ASN A 131 19.80 12.45 -16.48
C ASN A 131 20.29 10.98 -16.48
N PHE A 132 19.36 10.05 -16.26
CA PHE A 132 19.58 8.60 -16.34
C PHE A 132 18.39 7.92 -17.01
N SER A 133 18.54 6.63 -17.35
CA SER A 133 17.45 5.82 -17.88
C SER A 133 17.28 4.53 -17.08
N ILE A 134 16.03 4.07 -17.00
CA ILE A 134 15.71 2.71 -16.52
C ILE A 134 14.96 1.96 -17.61
N LYS A 135 15.20 0.66 -17.70
CA LYS A 135 14.41 -0.23 -18.54
C LYS A 135 13.33 -0.85 -17.64
N MET A 136 12.07 -0.80 -18.06
CA MET A 136 10.99 -1.47 -17.34
C MET A 136 11.08 -2.97 -17.60
N SER A 137 11.86 -3.66 -16.76
CA SER A 137 12.17 -5.09 -16.90
C SER A 137 11.44 -5.94 -15.86
N SER A 138 11.04 -5.34 -14.74
CA SER A 138 10.25 -5.97 -13.68
C SER A 138 8.84 -6.27 -14.18
N LYS A 139 8.61 -7.54 -14.51
CA LYS A 139 7.30 -8.10 -14.85
C LYS A 139 7.05 -9.29 -13.94
N ILE A 140 5.80 -9.50 -13.57
CA ILE A 140 5.41 -10.73 -12.88
C ILE A 140 5.20 -11.82 -13.92
N ASP A 141 5.85 -12.96 -13.74
CA ASP A 141 5.57 -14.18 -14.50
C ASP A 141 4.39 -14.94 -13.87
N ILE A 142 3.67 -15.73 -14.65
CA ILE A 142 2.58 -16.58 -14.12
C ILE A 142 3.11 -17.54 -13.04
N SER A 143 4.37 -17.93 -13.11
CA SER A 143 5.02 -18.83 -12.13
C SER A 143 5.51 -18.12 -10.86
N ASP A 144 5.52 -16.79 -10.82
CA ASP A 144 6.00 -16.03 -9.69
C ASP A 144 4.97 -15.96 -8.54
N SER A 145 5.48 -16.01 -7.31
CA SER A 145 4.69 -15.64 -6.12
C SER A 145 4.72 -14.13 -5.93
N ILE A 146 3.71 -13.58 -5.23
CA ILE A 146 3.67 -12.14 -4.97
C ILE A 146 4.88 -11.68 -4.13
N ASP A 147 5.38 -12.50 -3.20
CA ASP A 147 6.60 -12.18 -2.41
C ASP A 147 7.86 -12.02 -3.27
N LYS A 148 8.02 -12.82 -4.33
CA LYS A 148 9.18 -12.69 -5.23
C LYS A 148 9.13 -11.42 -6.07
N PHE A 149 7.93 -10.99 -6.43
CA PHE A 149 7.70 -9.80 -7.24
C PHE A 149 7.70 -8.51 -6.41
N ASN A 150 6.93 -8.48 -5.32
CA ASN A 150 6.68 -7.28 -4.52
C ASN A 150 7.94 -6.83 -3.77
N GLY A 151 8.28 -5.55 -3.95
CA GLY A 151 9.47 -4.93 -3.39
C GLY A 151 10.77 -5.54 -3.89
N THR A 152 10.78 -6.15 -5.09
CA THR A 152 11.99 -6.68 -5.73
C THR A 152 12.39 -5.80 -6.90
N GLY A 153 13.67 -5.39 -6.96
CA GLY A 153 14.20 -4.52 -8.01
C GLY A 153 14.96 -3.32 -7.46
N TYR A 154 14.92 -2.19 -8.17
CA TYR A 154 15.59 -0.97 -7.73
C TYR A 154 14.79 0.29 -8.03
N ALA A 155 14.98 1.30 -7.18
CA ALA A 155 14.36 2.61 -7.33
C ALA A 155 15.40 3.72 -7.13
N ILE A 156 15.19 4.83 -7.82
CA ILE A 156 16.12 5.96 -7.83
C ILE A 156 15.30 7.23 -7.58
N LEU A 157 15.71 8.01 -6.59
CA LEU A 157 15.16 9.33 -6.29
C LEU A 157 16.30 10.34 -6.35
N THR A 158 16.17 11.32 -7.24
CA THR A 158 17.22 12.31 -7.49
C THR A 158 16.85 13.68 -6.94
N SER A 159 17.85 14.50 -6.67
CA SER A 159 17.67 15.85 -6.15
C SER A 159 17.16 16.83 -7.20
N SER A 160 17.47 16.63 -8.47
CA SER A 160 17.07 17.51 -9.57
C SER A 160 16.74 16.73 -10.84
N ASN A 161 16.09 17.40 -11.80
CA ASN A 161 15.86 16.85 -13.14
C ASN A 161 17.14 16.92 -14.02
N ALA A 162 17.05 16.45 -15.25
CA ALA A 162 18.17 16.40 -16.19
C ALA A 162 18.66 17.77 -16.70
N TYR A 163 17.90 18.84 -16.46
CA TYR A 163 18.09 20.17 -17.07
C TYR A 163 18.33 21.27 -16.04
N GLU A 164 18.31 20.96 -14.75
CA GLU A 164 18.47 21.94 -13.68
C GLU A 164 19.47 21.45 -12.60
N PRO A 165 20.14 22.39 -11.90
CA PRO A 165 21.07 22.05 -10.84
C PRO A 165 20.36 21.67 -9.52
N SER A 166 21.12 21.10 -8.58
CA SER A 166 20.71 20.90 -7.18
C SER A 166 21.34 21.99 -6.32
N TYR A 167 20.62 22.46 -5.28
CA TYR A 167 21.08 23.57 -4.44
C TYR A 167 21.38 23.12 -3.01
N GLY A 168 22.33 23.82 -2.39
CA GLY A 168 22.71 23.66 -1.00
C GLY A 168 23.42 24.89 -0.47
N ASP A 169 23.50 24.99 0.85
CA ASP A 169 24.14 26.10 1.55
C ASP A 169 25.04 25.58 2.69
N ARG A 170 25.33 26.41 3.69
CA ARG A 170 26.19 26.03 4.82
C ARG A 170 25.55 25.01 5.76
N ILE A 171 24.23 24.86 5.76
CA ILE A 171 23.50 23.95 6.67
C ILE A 171 23.20 22.59 6.01
N GLY A 172 23.45 22.43 4.72
CA GLY A 172 23.25 21.19 3.96
C GLY A 172 22.66 21.45 2.59
N SER A 173 22.44 20.41 1.82
CA SER A 173 21.66 20.51 0.59
C SER A 173 20.16 20.62 0.88
N VAL A 174 19.42 21.24 -0.05
CA VAL A 174 17.96 21.35 0.04
C VAL A 174 17.32 19.97 0.00
N PHE A 175 17.74 19.13 -0.96
CA PHE A 175 17.21 17.78 -1.13
C PHE A 175 17.47 16.89 0.09
N THR A 176 18.69 16.85 0.61
CA THR A 176 19.03 15.98 1.73
C THR A 176 18.30 16.38 3.00
N ASN A 177 18.16 17.67 3.28
CA ASN A 177 17.37 18.14 4.42
C ASN A 177 15.90 17.73 4.31
N ILE A 178 15.30 17.88 3.11
CA ILE A 178 13.93 17.41 2.83
C ILE A 178 13.85 15.89 3.01
N LEU A 179 14.73 15.12 2.38
CA LEU A 179 14.75 13.66 2.48
C LEU A 179 14.87 13.19 3.93
N CYS A 180 15.77 13.79 4.73
CA CYS A 180 15.95 13.46 6.14
C CYS A 180 14.69 13.75 6.98
N ASN A 181 14.02 14.88 6.71
CA ASN A 181 12.74 15.20 7.33
C ASN A 181 11.67 14.17 6.97
N ALA A 182 11.61 13.73 5.70
CA ALA A 182 10.68 12.71 5.24
C ALA A 182 10.91 11.38 5.97
N LEU A 183 12.16 10.92 6.02
CA LEU A 183 12.56 9.66 6.65
C LEU A 183 12.20 9.61 8.14
N THR A 184 12.25 10.75 8.82
CA THR A 184 11.98 10.85 10.27
C THR A 184 10.55 11.30 10.58
N ASN A 185 9.71 11.50 9.56
CA ASN A 185 8.36 12.01 9.73
C ASN A 185 7.38 10.92 10.18
N LYS A 186 6.88 11.05 11.42
CA LYS A 186 5.92 10.11 12.00
C LYS A 186 4.56 10.09 11.28
N PHE A 187 4.18 11.15 10.57
CA PHE A 187 2.93 11.20 9.80
C PHE A 187 2.96 10.33 8.54
N LEU A 188 4.14 9.90 8.09
CA LEU A 188 4.27 8.95 6.98
C LEU A 188 4.19 7.49 7.43
N ILE A 189 4.17 7.24 8.75
CA ILE A 189 4.08 5.88 9.29
C ILE A 189 2.63 5.40 9.21
N ARG A 190 2.41 4.33 8.45
CA ARG A 190 1.14 3.59 8.37
C ARG A 190 1.39 2.16 8.79
N GLU A 191 0.60 1.66 9.73
CA GLU A 191 0.72 0.28 10.24
C GLU A 191 2.17 -0.11 10.61
N GLY A 192 2.89 0.83 11.25
CA GLY A 192 4.26 0.61 11.72
C GLY A 192 5.33 0.60 10.62
N ALA A 193 5.01 1.06 9.40
CA ALA A 193 5.98 1.16 8.31
C ALA A 193 5.85 2.47 7.52
N ILE A 194 6.96 2.88 6.88
CA ILE A 194 6.99 3.95 5.86
C ILE A 194 7.11 3.27 4.49
N SER A 195 6.25 3.59 3.54
CA SER A 195 6.39 3.10 2.16
C SER A 195 7.35 4.00 1.36
N LEU A 196 8.12 3.42 0.43
CA LEU A 196 8.96 4.20 -0.50
C LEU A 196 8.09 5.12 -1.38
N GLN A 197 6.88 4.69 -1.72
CA GLN A 197 5.92 5.50 -2.48
C GLN A 197 5.49 6.75 -1.72
N ASP A 198 5.14 6.65 -0.43
CA ASP A 198 4.80 7.82 0.40
C ASP A 198 6.03 8.73 0.60
N LEU A 199 7.21 8.13 0.78
CA LEU A 199 8.48 8.85 0.94
C LEU A 199 8.78 9.73 -0.28
N GLN A 200 8.78 9.15 -1.49
CA GLN A 200 9.08 9.90 -2.71
C GLN A 200 8.03 10.99 -2.99
N LEU A 201 6.74 10.70 -2.76
CA LEU A 201 5.67 11.67 -2.96
C LEU A 201 5.83 12.87 -2.01
N TRP A 202 6.18 12.62 -0.75
CA TRP A 202 6.45 13.68 0.22
C TRP A 202 7.65 14.54 -0.20
N VAL A 203 8.75 13.92 -0.61
CA VAL A 203 9.96 14.63 -1.06
C VAL A 203 9.67 15.49 -2.28
N LYS A 204 8.99 14.94 -3.30
CA LYS A 204 8.61 15.69 -4.51
C LYS A 204 7.71 16.86 -4.17
N ARG A 205 6.69 16.67 -3.32
CA ARG A 205 5.79 17.75 -2.91
C ARG A 205 6.50 18.85 -2.12
N ALA A 206 7.43 18.49 -1.24
CA ALA A 206 8.24 19.45 -0.50
C ALA A 206 9.14 20.27 -1.43
N LEU A 207 9.75 19.64 -2.43
CA LEU A 207 10.54 20.31 -3.47
C LEU A 207 9.70 21.19 -4.39
N GLU A 208 8.50 20.77 -4.78
CA GLU A 208 7.56 21.60 -5.55
C GLU A 208 7.21 22.89 -4.77
N ILE A 209 6.99 22.79 -3.45
CA ILE A 209 6.75 23.95 -2.58
C ILE A 209 8.00 24.83 -2.48
N TYR A 210 9.18 24.21 -2.30
CA TYR A 210 10.46 24.94 -2.27
C TYR A 210 10.66 25.73 -3.57
N THR A 211 10.48 25.10 -4.72
CA THR A 211 10.62 25.71 -6.04
C THR A 211 9.66 26.86 -6.25
N ARG A 212 8.39 26.70 -5.85
CA ARG A 212 7.40 27.79 -5.92
C ARG A 212 7.81 29.01 -5.11
N ASN A 213 8.44 28.79 -3.95
CA ASN A 213 8.91 29.86 -3.07
C ASN A 213 10.27 30.44 -3.51
N ASN A 214 11.01 29.75 -4.37
CA ASN A 214 12.35 30.11 -4.82
C ASN A 214 12.47 30.03 -6.36
N PRO A 215 11.77 30.89 -7.12
CA PRO A 215 11.70 30.79 -8.59
C PRO A 215 13.06 30.94 -9.30
N ASN A 216 14.06 31.53 -8.64
CA ASN A 216 15.42 31.67 -9.18
C ASN A 216 16.31 30.44 -8.90
N SER A 217 15.81 29.46 -8.16
CA SER A 217 16.52 28.23 -7.81
C SER A 217 15.57 27.03 -7.86
N PRO A 218 14.96 26.75 -9.03
CA PRO A 218 14.00 25.66 -9.17
C PRO A 218 14.69 24.31 -9.07
N GLN A 219 14.06 23.38 -8.34
CA GLN A 219 14.57 22.04 -8.09
C GLN A 219 13.42 21.04 -8.01
N HIS A 220 13.43 20.06 -8.92
CA HIS A 220 12.41 19.04 -9.13
C HIS A 220 13.05 17.66 -9.09
N ALA A 221 12.62 16.83 -8.13
CA ALA A 221 13.10 15.46 -8.03
C ALA A 221 12.52 14.55 -9.12
N ILE A 222 13.35 13.64 -9.62
CA ILE A 222 12.94 12.54 -10.50
C ILE A 222 12.87 11.27 -9.67
N PHE A 223 11.75 10.56 -9.78
CA PHE A 223 11.58 9.23 -9.20
C PHE A 223 11.33 8.21 -10.30
N ARG A 224 12.17 7.18 -10.37
CA ARG A 224 12.03 6.08 -11.32
C ARG A 224 12.31 4.76 -10.62
N ALA A 225 11.50 3.75 -10.89
CA ALA A 225 11.65 2.43 -10.31
C ALA A 225 11.49 1.36 -11.39
N ASP A 226 12.41 0.40 -11.39
CA ASP A 226 12.27 -0.90 -12.04
C ASP A 226 12.13 -1.92 -10.90
N MET A 227 10.91 -1.97 -10.37
CA MET A 227 10.57 -2.71 -9.16
C MET A 227 9.10 -3.12 -9.21
N GLY A 228 8.79 -4.36 -8.84
CA GLY A 228 7.40 -4.77 -8.62
C GLY A 228 6.86 -4.17 -7.33
N GLY A 229 5.71 -3.51 -7.35
CA GLY A 229 5.12 -2.93 -6.14
C GLY A 229 5.99 -1.85 -5.48
N THR A 230 6.19 -1.93 -4.16
CA THR A 230 6.99 -0.94 -3.40
C THR A 230 7.70 -1.54 -2.19
N ILE A 231 8.57 -0.76 -1.54
CA ILE A 231 9.26 -1.17 -0.30
C ILE A 231 8.55 -0.57 0.91
N PHE A 232 8.38 -1.38 1.96
CA PHE A 232 7.91 -0.93 3.27
C PHE A 232 9.05 -1.03 4.30
N PHE A 233 9.51 0.11 4.82
CA PHE A 233 10.50 0.17 5.90
C PHE A 233 9.78 0.08 7.24
N HIS A 234 10.00 -0.99 8.01
CA HIS A 234 9.39 -1.16 9.32
C HIS A 234 10.01 -0.17 10.31
N THR A 235 9.18 0.67 10.92
CA THR A 235 9.58 1.73 11.85
C THR A 235 9.13 1.46 13.29
N GLY A 236 8.34 0.42 13.51
CA GLY A 236 7.97 -0.05 14.84
C GLY A 236 6.91 -1.15 14.77
N ASP A 237 6.61 -1.73 15.93
CA ASP A 237 5.55 -2.73 16.04
C ASP A 237 4.19 -2.03 15.92
N PHE A 238 3.40 -2.42 14.93
CA PHE A 238 1.99 -2.13 14.89
C PHE A 238 1.23 -3.32 15.45
N LYS A 239 0.48 -3.08 16.53
CA LYS A 239 -0.46 -4.06 17.07
C LYS A 239 -1.85 -3.60 16.67
N PRO A 240 -2.54 -4.31 15.75
CA PRO A 240 -3.94 -4.07 15.49
C PRO A 240 -4.73 -4.10 16.79
N TYR A 241 -5.81 -3.33 16.85
CA TYR A 241 -6.68 -3.37 18.02
C TYR A 241 -7.19 -4.81 18.20
N PRO A 242 -6.98 -5.44 19.37
CA PRO A 242 -7.40 -6.82 19.59
C PRO A 242 -8.91 -6.87 19.60
N ARG A 243 -9.49 -7.41 18.52
CA ARG A 243 -10.93 -7.55 18.43
C ARG A 243 -11.36 -8.74 19.28
N GLU A 244 -12.32 -8.52 20.19
CA GLU A 244 -12.90 -9.61 20.96
C GLU A 244 -13.71 -10.52 20.04
N HIS A 245 -13.36 -11.81 20.02
CA HIS A 245 -14.14 -12.84 19.34
C HIS A 245 -15.31 -13.22 20.25
N TYR A 246 -16.49 -12.73 19.90
CA TYR A 246 -17.73 -13.04 20.63
C TYR A 246 -18.35 -14.31 20.04
N TYR A 247 -18.05 -15.45 20.65
CA TYR A 247 -18.56 -16.77 20.28
C TYR A 247 -19.31 -17.40 21.44
N ILE A 248 -20.56 -17.82 21.21
CA ILE A 248 -21.38 -18.51 22.21
C ILE A 248 -22.09 -19.67 21.54
N GLU A 249 -21.91 -20.87 22.06
CA GLU A 249 -22.66 -22.05 21.64
C GLU A 249 -23.77 -22.36 22.65
N LYS A 250 -25.01 -22.46 22.15
CA LYS A 250 -26.18 -22.95 22.88
C LYS A 250 -26.74 -24.21 22.22
N ASN A 251 -27.75 -24.83 22.83
CA ASN A 251 -28.37 -26.04 22.28
C ASN A 251 -29.14 -25.75 20.98
N GLU A 252 -29.70 -24.56 20.86
CA GLU A 252 -30.59 -24.15 19.77
C GLU A 252 -29.85 -23.43 18.64
N PHE A 253 -28.81 -22.66 18.98
CA PHE A 253 -28.06 -21.83 18.04
C PHE A 253 -26.63 -21.58 18.51
N ILE A 254 -25.81 -21.05 17.60
CA ILE A 254 -24.44 -20.61 17.84
C ILE A 254 -24.34 -19.13 17.43
N ILE A 255 -23.98 -18.24 18.36
CA ILE A 255 -23.52 -16.89 17.99
C ILE A 255 -22.11 -17.06 17.44
N HIS A 256 -21.97 -17.02 16.13
CA HIS A 256 -20.70 -17.27 15.46
C HIS A 256 -19.77 -16.05 15.55
N SER A 257 -20.31 -14.85 15.37
CA SER A 257 -19.54 -13.61 15.51
C SER A 257 -20.44 -12.40 15.76
N VAL A 258 -19.89 -11.34 16.35
CA VAL A 258 -20.56 -10.05 16.55
C VAL A 258 -19.70 -8.93 15.98
N ASP A 259 -20.25 -8.20 15.01
CA ASP A 259 -19.62 -7.05 14.35
C ASP A 259 -20.13 -5.73 14.95
N PRO A 260 -19.25 -4.85 15.51
CA PRO A 260 -19.65 -3.52 15.94
C PRO A 260 -19.85 -2.62 14.72
N VAL A 261 -21.07 -2.11 14.56
CA VAL A 261 -21.52 -1.26 13.45
C VAL A 261 -22.04 0.09 13.95
N HIS A 262 -21.34 0.64 14.94
CA HIS A 262 -21.72 1.87 15.63
C HIS A 262 -21.71 3.09 14.70
N ILE A 263 -22.69 3.98 14.85
CA ILE A 263 -22.78 5.24 14.07
C ILE A 263 -23.12 6.39 15.02
N GLY A 264 -22.34 7.48 14.94
CA GLY A 264 -22.52 8.63 15.82
C GLY A 264 -22.40 8.21 17.29
N SER A 265 -23.40 8.55 18.10
CA SER A 265 -23.49 8.15 19.51
C SER A 265 -24.33 6.89 19.75
N ILE A 266 -24.66 6.14 18.69
CA ILE A 266 -25.56 4.98 18.79
C ILE A 266 -24.72 3.70 18.77
N LYS A 267 -24.77 2.93 19.85
CA LYS A 267 -24.09 1.64 20.02
C LYS A 267 -24.91 0.54 19.35
N ARG A 268 -24.33 -0.10 18.34
CA ARG A 268 -25.01 -1.06 17.46
C ARG A 268 -24.18 -2.30 17.17
N TYR A 269 -24.83 -3.46 17.13
CA TYR A 269 -24.20 -4.74 16.82
C TYR A 269 -24.90 -5.48 15.69
N ALA A 270 -24.12 -6.18 14.88
CA ALA A 270 -24.58 -7.19 13.93
C ALA A 270 -24.10 -8.57 14.40
N ALA A 271 -25.02 -9.37 14.94
CA ALA A 271 -24.77 -10.73 15.39
C ALA A 271 -25.05 -11.71 14.27
N LYS A 272 -24.07 -12.57 13.95
CA LYS A 272 -24.19 -13.63 12.95
C LYS A 272 -24.39 -14.97 13.67
N VAL A 273 -25.49 -15.66 13.38
CA VAL A 273 -25.97 -16.77 14.18
C VAL A 273 -26.27 -17.99 13.32
N ILE A 274 -25.74 -19.15 13.72
CA ILE A 274 -25.97 -20.44 13.08
C ILE A 274 -27.04 -21.18 13.86
N LEU A 275 -28.14 -21.54 13.19
CA LEU A 275 -29.25 -22.31 13.73
C LEU A 275 -28.96 -23.81 13.67
N LYS A 276 -29.31 -24.54 14.73
CA LYS A 276 -29.12 -26.00 14.81
C LYS A 276 -30.33 -26.81 14.30
N SER A 277 -31.49 -26.18 14.18
CA SER A 277 -32.73 -26.77 13.65
C SER A 277 -33.59 -25.73 12.96
N ILE A 278 -34.57 -26.17 12.15
CA ILE A 278 -35.54 -25.28 11.51
C ILE A 278 -36.46 -24.68 12.59
N PRO A 279 -36.51 -23.35 12.75
CA PRO A 279 -37.30 -22.73 13.80
C PRO A 279 -38.69 -22.30 13.35
N THR A 280 -39.56 -22.11 14.32
CA THR A 280 -40.78 -21.31 14.18
C THR A 280 -40.46 -19.81 14.29
N ASP A 281 -41.41 -18.97 13.86
CA ASP A 281 -41.26 -17.52 13.92
C ASP A 281 -41.21 -16.98 15.36
N GLU A 282 -41.93 -17.62 16.27
CA GLU A 282 -41.87 -17.31 17.70
C GLU A 282 -40.51 -17.68 18.31
N GLU A 283 -39.93 -18.83 17.93
CA GLU A 283 -38.59 -19.21 18.38
C GLU A 283 -37.52 -18.22 17.90
N LEU A 284 -37.58 -17.80 16.62
CA LEU A 284 -36.66 -16.78 16.08
C LEU A 284 -36.75 -15.46 16.86
N ALA A 285 -37.96 -14.97 17.13
CA ALA A 285 -38.16 -13.75 17.91
C ALA A 285 -37.58 -13.90 19.33
N ASN A 286 -37.87 -15.03 19.99
CA ASN A 286 -37.40 -15.30 21.34
C ASN A 286 -35.87 -15.41 21.42
N TRP A 287 -35.23 -16.09 20.46
CA TRP A 287 -33.78 -16.17 20.39
C TRP A 287 -33.14 -14.83 20.05
N ALA A 288 -33.72 -14.04 19.14
CA ALA A 288 -33.24 -12.69 18.84
C ALA A 288 -33.30 -11.77 20.06
N ALA A 289 -34.39 -11.82 20.84
CA ALA A 289 -34.51 -11.11 22.11
C ALA A 289 -33.45 -11.58 23.12
N GLN A 290 -33.25 -12.89 23.25
CA GLN A 290 -32.24 -13.47 24.13
C GLN A 290 -30.81 -13.04 23.74
N ILE A 291 -30.49 -13.03 22.46
CA ILE A 291 -29.19 -12.56 21.94
C ILE A 291 -29.02 -11.07 22.18
N SER A 292 -30.07 -10.27 21.97
CA SER A 292 -30.02 -8.83 22.20
C SER A 292 -29.77 -8.50 23.67
N GLU A 293 -30.36 -9.27 24.59
CA GLU A 293 -30.10 -9.14 26.03
C GLU A 293 -28.65 -9.52 26.39
N LEU A 294 -28.11 -10.60 25.79
CA LEU A 294 -26.69 -10.96 25.95
C LEU A 294 -25.74 -9.86 25.46
N LEU A 295 -26.11 -9.17 24.37
CA LEU A 295 -25.32 -8.10 23.75
C LEU A 295 -25.58 -6.72 24.34
N LYS A 296 -26.54 -6.58 25.26
CA LYS A 296 -26.91 -5.30 25.86
C LYS A 296 -25.73 -4.58 26.51
N ASN A 297 -24.86 -5.34 27.18
CA ASN A 297 -23.66 -4.85 27.87
C ASN A 297 -22.37 -5.41 27.27
N ALA A 298 -22.39 -5.88 26.02
CA ALA A 298 -21.19 -6.39 25.38
C ALA A 298 -20.18 -5.26 25.08
N ASP A 299 -18.89 -5.57 25.22
CA ASP A 299 -17.76 -4.65 25.02
C ASP A 299 -16.95 -5.03 23.75
N VAL A 300 -17.64 -5.25 22.64
CA VAL A 300 -17.01 -5.58 21.34
C VAL A 300 -16.78 -4.29 20.53
N TYR A 301 -15.53 -4.06 20.08
CA TYR A 301 -15.12 -2.85 19.35
C TYR A 301 -14.12 -3.15 18.22
N ASN A 302 -14.07 -2.28 17.20
CA ASN A 302 -13.08 -2.33 16.12
C ASN A 302 -11.86 -1.42 16.34
N SER A 303 -11.90 -0.55 17.35
CA SER A 303 -10.78 0.37 17.65
C SER A 303 -10.81 0.90 19.08
N GLU A 304 -9.66 1.39 19.53
CA GLU A 304 -9.54 2.06 20.83
C GLU A 304 -10.44 3.30 20.93
N ARG A 305 -10.64 4.02 19.82
CA ARG A 305 -11.55 5.16 19.76
C ARG A 305 -13.00 4.75 20.02
N GLN A 306 -13.45 3.64 19.43
CA GLN A 306 -14.79 3.11 19.70
C GLN A 306 -14.92 2.65 21.15
N ARG A 307 -13.91 1.94 21.67
CA ARG A 307 -13.88 1.52 23.07
C ARG A 307 -14.04 2.69 24.02
N LEU A 308 -13.24 3.75 23.86
CA LEU A 308 -13.32 4.95 24.70
C LEU A 308 -14.70 5.65 24.61
N MET A 309 -15.36 5.57 23.46
CA MET A 309 -16.64 6.22 23.22
C MET A 309 -17.84 5.44 23.79
N PHE A 310 -17.81 4.10 23.74
CA PHE A 310 -18.97 3.25 23.98
C PHE A 310 -18.84 2.28 25.17
N LYS A 311 -17.67 2.24 25.82
CA LYS A 311 -17.46 1.38 27.00
C LYS A 311 -18.40 1.77 28.12
N GLY A 312 -19.06 0.77 28.70
CA GLY A 312 -20.05 0.94 29.76
C GLY A 312 -21.39 1.55 29.32
N GLN A 313 -21.59 1.79 28.02
CA GLN A 313 -22.90 2.17 27.47
C GLN A 313 -23.68 0.92 27.05
N GLU A 314 -25.00 0.97 27.23
CA GLU A 314 -25.90 -0.06 26.74
C GLU A 314 -26.05 -0.01 25.21
N THR A 315 -26.22 -1.17 24.61
CA THR A 315 -26.49 -1.32 23.17
C THR A 315 -27.88 -0.79 22.82
N ASN A 316 -27.97 0.00 21.76
CA ASN A 316 -29.22 0.58 21.30
C ASN A 316 -29.91 -0.24 20.20
N ILE A 317 -29.13 -0.91 19.34
CA ILE A 317 -29.65 -1.66 18.19
C ILE A 317 -28.86 -2.95 18.03
N VAL A 318 -29.57 -4.06 17.83
CA VAL A 318 -28.98 -5.35 17.47
C VAL A 318 -29.68 -5.88 16.23
N TRP A 319 -28.89 -6.18 15.19
CA TRP A 319 -29.34 -7.01 14.07
C TRP A 319 -28.84 -8.42 14.29
N VAL A 320 -29.74 -9.40 14.20
CA VAL A 320 -29.41 -10.82 14.30
C VAL A 320 -29.64 -11.46 12.95
N TYR A 321 -28.57 -11.93 12.33
CA TYR A 321 -28.57 -12.58 11.03
C TYR A 321 -28.52 -14.09 11.23
N PHE A 322 -29.63 -14.77 10.97
CA PHE A 322 -29.75 -16.22 11.14
C PHE A 322 -29.43 -16.96 9.84
N GLY A 323 -28.50 -17.91 9.90
CA GLY A 323 -28.20 -18.89 8.85
C GLY A 323 -28.16 -20.31 9.41
N PHE A 324 -27.99 -21.33 8.57
CA PHE A 324 -27.93 -22.73 9.00
C PHE A 324 -26.53 -23.33 8.94
N SER A 325 -25.59 -22.66 8.28
CA SER A 325 -24.20 -23.10 8.19
C SER A 325 -23.21 -21.94 8.28
N GLU A 326 -21.94 -22.26 8.48
CA GLU A 326 -20.85 -21.27 8.40
C GLU A 326 -20.79 -20.63 7.01
N GLU A 327 -21.06 -21.39 5.94
CA GLU A 327 -21.19 -20.88 4.57
C GLU A 327 -22.26 -19.79 4.44
N ASP A 328 -23.43 -19.98 5.07
CA ASP A 328 -24.51 -18.98 5.06
C ASP A 328 -24.03 -17.67 5.72
N ILE A 329 -23.30 -17.77 6.84
CA ILE A 329 -22.73 -16.60 7.52
C ILE A 329 -21.67 -15.91 6.67
N ILE A 330 -20.80 -16.70 6.05
CA ILE A 330 -19.65 -16.24 5.31
C ILE A 330 -20.08 -15.58 3.98
N ASN A 331 -21.06 -16.16 3.29
CA ASN A 331 -21.58 -15.66 2.01
C ASN A 331 -22.67 -14.60 2.19
N GLY A 332 -23.13 -14.36 3.41
CA GLY A 332 -24.23 -13.44 3.69
C GLY A 332 -25.60 -13.92 3.20
N ASN A 333 -25.78 -15.24 3.04
CA ASN A 333 -27.04 -15.85 2.65
C ASN A 333 -27.84 -16.23 3.89
N PHE A 334 -28.59 -15.28 4.44
CA PHE A 334 -29.33 -15.49 5.69
C PHE A 334 -30.75 -15.98 5.44
N TYR A 335 -31.24 -16.86 6.30
CA TYR A 335 -32.62 -17.34 6.33
C TYR A 335 -33.58 -16.26 6.84
N CYS A 336 -33.19 -15.58 7.91
CA CYS A 336 -33.97 -14.53 8.55
C CYS A 336 -33.05 -13.47 9.16
N ILE A 337 -33.51 -12.22 9.14
CA ILE A 337 -32.85 -11.10 9.83
C ILE A 337 -33.83 -10.58 10.87
N ALA A 338 -33.39 -10.54 12.13
CA ALA A 338 -34.13 -9.93 13.22
C ALA A 338 -33.53 -8.57 13.58
N THR A 339 -34.39 -7.62 13.94
CA THR A 339 -33.99 -6.31 14.45
C THR A 339 -34.59 -6.09 15.83
N TRP A 340 -33.73 -5.82 16.79
CA TRP A 340 -34.09 -5.35 18.13
C TRP A 340 -33.57 -3.92 18.32
N VAL A 341 -34.38 -3.09 18.97
CA VAL A 341 -34.01 -1.72 19.34
C VAL A 341 -34.42 -1.40 20.78
N ASP A 342 -33.62 -0.56 21.45
CA ASP A 342 -33.93 -0.06 22.78
C ASP A 342 -35.07 0.98 22.78
N GLU A 343 -35.52 1.35 23.97
CA GLU A 343 -36.60 2.36 24.15
C GLU A 343 -36.22 3.76 23.67
N LYS A 344 -34.92 4.04 23.46
CA LYS A 344 -34.42 5.34 23.00
C LYS A 344 -34.44 5.47 21.48
N GLN A 345 -34.63 4.36 20.75
CA GLN A 345 -34.77 4.37 19.30
C GLN A 345 -36.24 4.36 18.87
N SER A 346 -36.53 4.89 17.67
CA SER A 346 -37.88 4.86 17.09
C SER A 346 -38.23 3.45 16.59
N LYS A 347 -39.07 2.73 17.34
CA LYS A 347 -39.64 1.43 16.90
C LYS A 347 -40.45 1.57 15.62
N GLU A 348 -41.18 2.67 15.43
CA GLU A 348 -41.95 2.92 14.19
C GLU A 348 -41.07 2.94 12.94
N TRP A 349 -39.88 3.53 13.04
CA TRP A 349 -38.92 3.57 11.94
C TRP A 349 -38.27 2.21 11.70
N TRP A 350 -37.77 1.56 12.76
CA TRP A 350 -36.97 0.34 12.65
C TRP A 350 -37.79 -0.93 12.43
N HIS A 351 -39.05 -0.96 12.89
CA HIS A 351 -39.97 -2.10 12.73
C HIS A 351 -41.01 -1.86 11.62
N ARG A 352 -40.73 -0.92 10.71
CA ARG A 352 -41.61 -0.65 9.59
C ARG A 352 -41.74 -1.88 8.70
N LEU A 353 -42.97 -2.35 8.53
CA LEU A 353 -43.28 -3.47 7.66
C LEU A 353 -43.35 -2.99 6.21
N SER A 354 -42.47 -3.51 5.36
CA SER A 354 -42.38 -3.12 3.95
C SER A 354 -42.77 -4.23 2.97
N SER A 355 -42.93 -5.45 3.45
CA SER A 355 -43.25 -6.63 2.63
C SER A 355 -44.05 -7.66 3.44
N GLU A 356 -44.65 -8.63 2.75
CA GLU A 356 -45.37 -9.76 3.37
C GLU A 356 -44.45 -10.74 4.13
N HIS A 357 -43.13 -10.63 3.94
CA HIS A 357 -42.12 -11.45 4.60
C HIS A 357 -41.60 -10.82 5.91
N GLU A 358 -42.22 -9.73 6.35
CA GLU A 358 -41.85 -9.01 7.56
C GLU A 358 -42.99 -9.00 8.58
N TYR A 359 -42.65 -9.19 9.84
CA TYR A 359 -43.61 -9.27 10.93
C TYR A 359 -42.98 -8.86 12.25
N ILE A 360 -43.82 -8.50 13.22
CA ILE A 360 -43.40 -8.15 14.58
C ILE A 360 -43.94 -9.22 15.53
N ILE A 361 -43.03 -9.86 16.26
CA ILE A 361 -43.37 -10.86 17.28
C ILE A 361 -42.55 -10.52 18.53
N ASN A 362 -43.19 -10.44 19.70
CA ASN A 362 -42.54 -10.15 20.97
C ASN A 362 -41.62 -8.92 20.94
N ASP A 363 -42.09 -7.82 20.34
CA ASP A 363 -41.32 -6.57 20.16
C ASP A 363 -40.04 -6.70 19.33
N ILE A 364 -39.88 -7.80 18.58
CA ILE A 364 -38.81 -8.03 17.60
C ILE A 364 -39.37 -7.91 16.20
N HIS A 365 -38.70 -7.13 15.36
CA HIS A 365 -38.96 -7.13 13.91
C HIS A 365 -38.22 -8.29 13.27
N LEU A 366 -38.93 -9.13 12.53
CA LEU A 366 -38.38 -10.25 11.78
C LEU A 366 -38.59 -10.01 10.29
N LYS A 367 -37.56 -10.31 9.50
CA LYS A 367 -37.59 -10.28 8.04
C LYS A 367 -37.10 -11.63 7.51
N LYS A 368 -38.02 -12.43 6.98
CA LYS A 368 -37.68 -13.66 6.23
C LYS A 368 -37.10 -13.30 4.87
N VAL A 369 -36.08 -14.04 4.45
CA VAL A 369 -35.45 -13.86 3.13
C VAL A 369 -36.06 -14.90 2.18
N PRO A 370 -36.99 -14.52 1.29
CA PRO A 370 -37.73 -15.48 0.47
C PRO A 370 -36.84 -16.26 -0.51
N PHE A 371 -35.72 -15.68 -0.93
CA PHE A 371 -34.81 -16.28 -1.90
C PHE A 371 -33.69 -17.11 -1.26
N TYR A 372 -33.73 -17.36 0.06
CA TYR A 372 -32.65 -18.08 0.77
C TYR A 372 -32.32 -19.45 0.13
N ASN A 373 -33.33 -20.28 -0.13
CA ASN A 373 -33.13 -21.60 -0.74
C ASN A 373 -32.66 -21.49 -2.19
N MET A 374 -33.25 -20.58 -2.98
CA MET A 374 -32.86 -20.33 -4.37
C MET A 374 -31.39 -19.90 -4.47
N LEU A 375 -30.95 -18.98 -3.60
CA LEU A 375 -29.55 -18.55 -3.57
C LEU A 375 -28.61 -19.68 -3.14
N LYS A 376 -29.04 -20.53 -2.21
CA LYS A 376 -28.25 -21.69 -1.76
C LYS A 376 -28.08 -22.70 -2.90
N GLU A 377 -29.15 -23.01 -3.64
CA GLU A 377 -29.11 -23.85 -4.85
C GLU A 377 -28.22 -23.24 -5.92
N PHE A 378 -28.39 -21.95 -6.21
CA PHE A 378 -27.57 -21.23 -7.19
C PHE A 378 -26.07 -21.25 -6.85
N ILE A 379 -25.70 -21.00 -5.58
CA ILE A 379 -24.30 -21.06 -5.14
C ILE A 379 -23.75 -22.46 -5.34
N ASN A 380 -24.50 -23.51 -4.97
CA ASN A 380 -24.06 -24.89 -5.12
C ASN A 380 -23.87 -25.28 -6.59
N GLU A 381 -24.80 -24.89 -7.46
CA GLU A 381 -24.74 -25.18 -8.91
C GLU A 381 -23.60 -24.45 -9.62
N ASN A 382 -23.19 -23.29 -9.11
CA ASN A 382 -22.13 -22.46 -9.67
C ASN A 382 -20.83 -22.49 -8.84
N SER A 383 -20.69 -23.46 -7.93
CA SER A 383 -19.46 -23.70 -7.19
C SER A 383 -18.50 -24.54 -8.00
N ILE A 384 -17.24 -24.15 -8.00
CA ILE A 384 -16.13 -24.87 -8.64
C ILE A 384 -15.10 -25.26 -7.59
N SER A 385 -14.12 -26.08 -7.95
CA SER A 385 -13.09 -26.49 -7.00
C SER A 385 -12.19 -25.33 -6.61
N ASP A 386 -11.71 -25.31 -5.36
CA ASP A 386 -10.77 -24.27 -4.89
C ASP A 386 -9.51 -24.19 -5.78
N MET A 387 -9.05 -25.33 -6.32
CA MET A 387 -7.93 -25.39 -7.26
C MET A 387 -8.22 -24.68 -8.59
N GLU A 388 -9.41 -24.83 -9.15
CA GLU A 388 -9.81 -24.12 -10.37
C GLU A 388 -9.91 -22.62 -10.14
N VAL A 389 -10.42 -22.20 -8.97
CA VAL A 389 -10.46 -20.78 -8.57
C VAL A 389 -9.05 -20.21 -8.50
N PHE A 390 -8.10 -20.92 -7.87
CA PHE A 390 -6.71 -20.49 -7.80
C PHE A 390 -6.09 -20.28 -9.17
N GLU A 391 -6.24 -21.24 -10.09
CA GLU A 391 -5.66 -21.14 -11.43
C GLU A 391 -6.27 -20.00 -12.25
N GLN A 392 -7.60 -19.81 -12.19
CA GLN A 392 -8.27 -18.70 -12.89
C GLN A 392 -7.86 -17.33 -12.33
N ILE A 393 -7.85 -17.17 -11.00
CA ILE A 393 -7.40 -15.93 -10.36
C ILE A 393 -5.94 -15.64 -10.72
N LYS A 394 -5.08 -16.67 -10.70
CA LYS A 394 -3.65 -16.52 -11.00
C LYS A 394 -3.43 -16.05 -12.43
N GLN A 395 -4.18 -16.57 -13.39
CA GLN A 395 -4.15 -16.13 -14.79
C GLN A 395 -4.55 -14.66 -14.94
N ILE A 396 -5.66 -14.25 -14.31
CA ILE A 396 -6.10 -12.85 -14.40
C ILE A 396 -5.11 -11.92 -13.70
N ARG A 397 -4.60 -12.34 -12.54
CA ARG A 397 -3.71 -11.56 -11.68
C ARG A 397 -2.42 -11.14 -12.40
N PHE A 398 -1.73 -12.08 -13.05
CA PHE A 398 -0.44 -11.75 -13.67
C PHE A 398 -0.60 -10.70 -14.77
N GLU A 399 -1.67 -10.79 -15.58
CA GLU A 399 -1.93 -9.82 -16.64
C GLU A 399 -2.26 -8.44 -16.07
N MET A 400 -3.19 -8.39 -15.12
CA MET A 400 -3.62 -7.13 -14.51
C MET A 400 -2.47 -6.43 -13.79
N ILE A 401 -1.63 -7.16 -13.03
CA ILE A 401 -0.42 -6.58 -12.38
C ILE A 401 0.54 -6.00 -13.42
N ASN A 402 0.82 -6.71 -14.51
CA ASN A 402 1.72 -6.20 -15.55
C ASN A 402 1.17 -4.94 -16.24
N ILE A 403 -0.15 -4.86 -16.46
CA ILE A 403 -0.80 -3.65 -16.94
C ILE A 403 -0.69 -2.52 -15.91
N ALA A 404 -0.94 -2.82 -14.63
CA ALA A 404 -0.83 -1.86 -13.54
C ALA A 404 0.57 -1.23 -13.45
N GLU A 405 1.62 -2.04 -13.47
CA GLU A 405 3.01 -1.54 -13.40
C GLU A 405 3.35 -0.64 -14.58
N HIS A 406 2.88 -0.98 -15.80
CA HIS A 406 3.08 -0.12 -16.97
C HIS A 406 2.36 1.23 -16.82
N ILE A 407 1.13 1.22 -16.30
CA ILE A 407 0.36 2.42 -16.00
C ILE A 407 1.07 3.27 -14.93
N ILE A 408 1.52 2.64 -13.83
CA ILE A 408 2.22 3.31 -12.72
C ILE A 408 3.53 3.94 -13.21
N PHE A 409 4.31 3.22 -14.01
CA PHE A 409 5.52 3.73 -14.62
C PHE A 409 5.24 4.99 -15.47
N SER A 410 4.24 4.92 -16.35
CA SER A 410 3.85 6.04 -17.22
C SER A 410 3.34 7.24 -16.40
N PHE A 411 2.57 6.99 -15.35
CA PHE A 411 2.11 8.04 -14.44
C PHE A 411 3.26 8.69 -13.65
N ASN A 412 4.28 7.92 -13.28
CA ASN A 412 5.48 8.46 -12.65
C ASN A 412 6.24 9.38 -13.63
N GLU A 413 6.29 9.06 -14.93
CA GLU A 413 6.88 9.95 -15.93
C GLU A 413 6.08 11.24 -16.14
N LEU A 414 4.74 11.22 -16.02
CA LEU A 414 3.93 12.45 -15.91
C LEU A 414 4.33 13.24 -14.66
N CYS A 415 4.46 12.57 -13.51
CA CYS A 415 4.87 13.22 -12.26
C CYS A 415 6.32 13.74 -12.30
N ASN A 416 7.16 13.19 -13.18
CA ASN A 416 8.53 13.64 -13.43
C ASN A 416 8.60 14.79 -14.44
N HIS A 417 7.46 15.26 -14.96
CA HIS A 417 7.36 16.26 -16.02
C HIS A 417 8.03 15.84 -17.33
N ILE A 418 8.12 14.53 -17.57
CA ILE A 418 8.66 13.95 -18.81
C ILE A 418 7.54 13.72 -19.82
N LEU A 419 6.42 13.17 -19.37
CA LEU A 419 5.22 13.01 -20.19
C LEU A 419 4.24 14.15 -19.93
N SER A 420 3.55 14.57 -20.99
CA SER A 420 2.35 15.39 -20.89
C SER A 420 1.13 14.55 -20.49
N GLU A 421 0.07 15.22 -20.08
CA GLU A 421 -1.18 14.55 -19.73
C GLU A 421 -1.83 13.87 -20.94
N ASP A 422 -1.75 14.49 -22.13
CA ASP A 422 -2.29 13.92 -23.36
C ASP A 422 -1.56 12.65 -23.81
N GLU A 423 -0.23 12.62 -23.69
CA GLU A 423 0.56 11.41 -23.94
C GLU A 423 0.20 10.30 -22.96
N LEU A 424 -0.06 10.63 -21.69
CA LEU A 424 -0.50 9.63 -20.71
C LEU A 424 -1.88 9.06 -21.08
N PHE A 425 -2.82 9.89 -21.56
CA PHE A 425 -4.09 9.43 -22.09
C PHE A 425 -3.92 8.47 -23.28
N ASP A 426 -2.98 8.77 -24.19
CA ASP A 426 -2.66 7.94 -25.35
C ASP A 426 -2.09 6.57 -24.95
N ILE A 427 -1.31 6.52 -23.86
CA ILE A 427 -0.73 5.27 -23.33
C ILE A 427 -1.80 4.42 -22.62
N ILE A 428 -2.64 5.03 -21.77
CA ILE A 428 -3.54 4.28 -20.88
C ILE A 428 -4.82 3.84 -21.57
N THR A 429 -5.40 4.68 -22.45
CA THR A 429 -6.70 4.39 -23.09
C THR A 429 -6.74 3.04 -23.82
N PRO A 430 -5.70 2.61 -24.57
CA PRO A 430 -5.68 1.31 -25.24
C PRO A 430 -5.63 0.10 -24.29
N LEU A 431 -5.21 0.30 -23.03
CA LEU A 431 -5.11 -0.77 -22.03
C LEU A 431 -6.47 -1.05 -21.35
N CYS A 432 -7.35 -0.05 -21.31
CA CYS A 432 -8.63 -0.13 -20.59
C CYS A 432 -9.55 -1.27 -21.07
N PRO A 433 -9.75 -1.54 -22.37
CA PRO A 433 -10.62 -2.63 -22.80
C PRO A 433 -10.19 -4.01 -22.29
N ARG A 434 -8.86 -4.25 -22.21
CA ARG A 434 -8.33 -5.50 -21.67
C ARG A 434 -8.53 -5.58 -20.15
N LEU A 435 -8.39 -4.46 -19.43
CA LEU A 435 -8.71 -4.40 -18.00
C LEU A 435 -10.19 -4.70 -17.74
N ASP A 436 -11.09 -4.14 -18.55
CA ASP A 436 -12.54 -4.40 -18.44
C ASP A 436 -12.86 -5.89 -18.66
N GLU A 437 -12.29 -6.50 -19.70
CA GLU A 437 -12.46 -7.93 -20.00
C GLU A 437 -11.96 -8.84 -18.85
N LEU A 438 -10.75 -8.56 -18.35
CA LEU A 438 -10.14 -9.31 -17.25
C LEU A 438 -10.95 -9.16 -15.95
N PHE A 439 -11.46 -7.97 -15.66
CA PHE A 439 -12.28 -7.73 -14.48
C PHE A 439 -13.65 -8.43 -14.57
N LEU A 440 -14.29 -8.44 -15.75
CA LEU A 440 -15.52 -9.21 -15.96
C LEU A 440 -15.27 -10.71 -15.78
N THR A 441 -14.18 -11.22 -16.36
CA THR A 441 -13.77 -12.63 -16.18
C THR A 441 -13.55 -12.98 -14.71
N LEU A 442 -12.98 -12.05 -13.93
CA LEU A 442 -12.78 -12.23 -12.50
C LEU A 442 -14.10 -12.32 -11.73
N THR A 443 -15.08 -11.48 -12.07
CA THR A 443 -16.39 -11.49 -11.41
C THR A 443 -17.23 -12.71 -11.79
N ASP A 444 -16.96 -13.32 -12.94
CA ASP A 444 -17.64 -14.51 -13.44
C ASP A 444 -17.03 -15.83 -12.93
N ILE A 445 -15.92 -15.77 -12.15
CA ILE A 445 -15.35 -16.96 -11.50
C ILE A 445 -16.40 -17.55 -10.54
N GLY A 446 -16.62 -18.85 -10.65
CA GLY A 446 -17.54 -19.62 -9.82
C GLY A 446 -17.27 -19.50 -8.31
N PHE A 447 -18.25 -19.89 -7.50
CA PHE A 447 -18.12 -19.87 -6.05
C PHE A 447 -17.08 -20.89 -5.57
N SER A 448 -16.49 -20.60 -4.40
CA SER A 448 -15.45 -21.42 -3.78
C SER A 448 -15.87 -21.87 -2.40
N SER A 449 -15.11 -22.79 -1.81
CA SER A 449 -15.28 -23.10 -0.40
C SER A 449 -14.91 -21.89 0.47
N THR A 450 -15.37 -21.92 1.72
CA THR A 450 -15.08 -20.87 2.71
C THR A 450 -13.59 -20.82 3.10
N LYS A 451 -12.84 -21.90 2.85
CA LYS A 451 -11.41 -22.02 3.22
C LYS A 451 -10.52 -21.03 2.49
N ILE A 452 -10.88 -20.68 1.25
CA ILE A 452 -10.08 -19.79 0.40
C ILE A 452 -10.69 -18.39 0.27
N LYS A 453 -11.68 -18.07 1.11
CA LYS A 453 -12.39 -16.79 1.04
C LYS A 453 -11.45 -15.61 1.19
N ASP A 454 -10.61 -15.59 2.22
CA ASP A 454 -9.70 -14.47 2.48
C ASP A 454 -8.73 -14.25 1.32
N TYR A 455 -8.26 -15.35 0.72
CA TYR A 455 -7.45 -15.31 -0.49
C TYR A 455 -8.22 -14.69 -1.67
N ARG A 456 -9.45 -15.15 -1.93
CA ARG A 456 -10.30 -14.64 -3.01
C ARG A 456 -10.63 -13.16 -2.82
N GLU A 457 -11.02 -12.76 -1.61
CA GLU A 457 -11.34 -11.36 -1.29
C GLU A 457 -10.12 -10.44 -1.42
N ALA A 458 -8.94 -10.89 -0.98
CA ALA A 458 -7.71 -10.12 -1.16
C ALA A 458 -7.36 -9.92 -2.65
N HIS A 459 -7.59 -10.94 -3.49
CA HIS A 459 -7.43 -10.83 -4.93
C HIS A 459 -8.47 -9.90 -5.56
N LEU A 460 -9.75 -10.05 -5.20
CA LEU A 460 -10.81 -9.14 -5.67
C LEU A 460 -10.51 -7.68 -5.30
N SER A 461 -9.98 -7.43 -4.10
CA SER A 461 -9.53 -6.11 -3.68
C SER A 461 -8.42 -5.59 -4.60
N LEU A 462 -7.32 -6.33 -4.74
CA LEU A 462 -6.19 -5.93 -5.59
C LEU A 462 -6.63 -5.68 -7.04
N LEU A 463 -7.32 -6.63 -7.64
CA LEU A 463 -7.67 -6.58 -9.06
C LEU A 463 -8.75 -5.53 -9.34
N GLY A 464 -9.67 -5.29 -8.40
CA GLY A 464 -10.55 -4.13 -8.42
C GLY A 464 -9.78 -2.81 -8.33
N THR A 465 -8.74 -2.73 -7.51
CA THR A 465 -7.83 -1.57 -7.45
C THR A 465 -7.10 -1.32 -8.76
N ILE A 466 -6.67 -2.37 -9.44
CA ILE A 466 -6.04 -2.24 -10.75
C ILE A 466 -7.06 -1.76 -11.79
N HIS A 467 -8.28 -2.31 -11.76
CA HIS A 467 -9.36 -1.89 -12.65
C HIS A 467 -9.71 -0.40 -12.47
N ASP A 468 -9.63 0.12 -11.25
CA ASP A 468 -9.87 1.55 -10.95
C ASP A 468 -8.97 2.49 -11.78
N PHE A 469 -7.76 2.07 -12.18
CA PHE A 469 -6.87 2.89 -13.02
C PHE A 469 -7.49 3.25 -14.39
N SER A 470 -8.41 2.43 -14.90
CA SER A 470 -9.11 2.66 -16.16
C SER A 470 -10.00 3.92 -16.16
N TYR A 471 -10.31 4.48 -14.98
CA TYR A 471 -11.22 5.63 -14.85
C TYR A 471 -10.53 6.98 -14.85
N PHE A 472 -9.20 7.04 -14.66
CA PHE A 472 -8.53 8.32 -14.40
C PHE A 472 -7.93 8.95 -15.66
N TYR A 473 -7.18 8.16 -16.44
CA TYR A 473 -6.47 8.61 -17.64
C TYR A 473 -6.95 7.88 -18.90
N ASN A 474 -8.25 7.61 -18.97
CA ASN A 474 -8.93 7.14 -20.16
C ASN A 474 -9.62 8.33 -20.83
N LYS A 475 -9.41 8.49 -22.15
CA LYS A 475 -9.97 9.61 -22.93
C LYS A 475 -11.48 9.75 -22.78
N LYS A 476 -12.20 8.64 -22.57
CA LYS A 476 -13.65 8.63 -22.31
C LYS A 476 -14.06 9.49 -21.11
N TYR A 477 -13.19 9.61 -20.09
CA TYR A 477 -13.46 10.31 -18.84
C TYR A 477 -12.70 11.64 -18.70
N LYS A 478 -11.96 12.06 -19.75
CA LYS A 478 -11.09 13.24 -19.72
C LYS A 478 -11.80 14.51 -19.23
N ASP A 479 -13.02 14.75 -19.71
CA ASP A 479 -13.78 15.96 -19.40
C ASP A 479 -14.62 15.87 -18.11
N GLN A 480 -14.62 14.71 -17.43
CA GLN A 480 -15.44 14.48 -16.23
C GLN A 480 -14.72 14.79 -14.91
N ARG A 481 -13.40 14.99 -14.95
CA ARG A 481 -12.56 15.26 -13.78
C ARG A 481 -11.63 16.43 -14.07
N ASP A 482 -11.27 17.19 -13.06
CA ASP A 482 -10.18 18.16 -13.20
C ASP A 482 -8.80 17.46 -13.11
N PRO A 483 -7.74 18.05 -13.71
CA PRO A 483 -6.40 17.44 -13.70
C PRO A 483 -5.83 17.19 -12.31
N ALA A 484 -6.09 18.07 -11.34
CA ALA A 484 -5.58 17.93 -9.98
C ALA A 484 -6.26 16.77 -9.24
N ASN A 485 -7.58 16.61 -9.43
CA ASN A 485 -8.33 15.47 -8.94
C ASN A 485 -7.81 14.17 -9.56
N ARG A 486 -7.63 14.10 -10.89
CA ARG A 486 -7.08 12.91 -11.58
C ARG A 486 -5.75 12.47 -10.97
N LYS A 487 -4.80 13.40 -10.84
CA LYS A 487 -3.49 13.11 -10.23
C LYS A 487 -3.64 12.59 -8.79
N SER A 488 -4.53 13.20 -8.01
CA SER A 488 -4.75 12.82 -6.60
C SER A 488 -5.38 11.44 -6.45
N VAL A 489 -6.44 11.13 -7.20
CA VAL A 489 -7.11 9.82 -7.13
C VAL A 489 -6.22 8.71 -7.69
N MET A 490 -5.40 9.01 -8.70
CA MET A 490 -4.38 8.08 -9.20
C MET A 490 -3.37 7.74 -8.10
N GLN A 491 -2.80 8.74 -7.41
CA GLN A 491 -1.85 8.52 -6.32
C GLN A 491 -2.45 7.72 -5.15
N ILE A 492 -3.72 7.97 -4.80
CA ILE A 492 -4.44 7.21 -3.77
C ILE A 492 -4.60 5.76 -4.20
N THR A 493 -4.97 5.52 -5.46
CA THR A 493 -5.18 4.17 -6.01
C THR A 493 -3.87 3.38 -6.09
N ILE A 494 -2.75 4.02 -6.47
CA ILE A 494 -1.41 3.42 -6.42
C ILE A 494 -1.03 3.01 -4.99
N SER A 495 -1.35 3.86 -4.01
CA SER A 495 -1.09 3.54 -2.60
C SER A 495 -1.93 2.34 -2.11
N ARG A 496 -3.18 2.25 -2.56
CA ARG A 496 -4.07 1.09 -2.30
C ARG A 496 -3.52 -0.18 -2.95
N TYR A 497 -3.08 -0.10 -4.20
CA TYR A 497 -2.46 -1.20 -4.95
C TYR A 497 -1.25 -1.79 -4.19
N HIS A 498 -0.34 -0.95 -3.70
CA HIS A 498 0.80 -1.42 -2.91
C HIS A 498 0.40 -2.04 -1.56
N THR A 499 -0.68 -1.56 -0.95
CA THR A 499 -1.22 -2.12 0.29
C THR A 499 -1.87 -3.48 0.05
N ASP A 500 -2.64 -3.61 -1.03
CA ASP A 500 -3.27 -4.86 -1.46
C ASP A 500 -2.21 -5.93 -1.80
N LEU A 501 -1.14 -5.56 -2.51
CA LEU A 501 0.00 -6.44 -2.78
C LEU A 501 0.67 -6.94 -1.49
N LYS A 502 0.90 -6.05 -0.52
CA LYS A 502 1.48 -6.41 0.78
C LYS A 502 0.57 -7.38 1.55
N LYS A 503 -0.76 -7.21 1.48
CA LYS A 503 -1.72 -8.14 2.09
C LYS A 503 -1.65 -9.51 1.43
N LEU A 504 -1.58 -9.56 0.11
CA LEU A 504 -1.45 -10.82 -0.64
C LEU A 504 -0.12 -11.52 -0.38
N GLU A 505 0.99 -10.79 -0.27
CA GLU A 505 2.29 -11.34 0.13
C GLU A 505 2.24 -12.08 1.48
N GLN A 506 1.39 -11.64 2.41
CA GLN A 506 1.20 -12.30 3.70
C GLN A 506 0.38 -13.59 3.55
N LEU A 507 -0.68 -13.56 2.74
CA LEU A 507 -1.57 -14.70 2.51
C LEU A 507 -0.91 -15.80 1.66
N ASP A 508 -0.09 -15.43 0.66
CA ASP A 508 0.68 -16.37 -0.18
C ASP A 508 1.69 -17.20 0.62
N LYS A 509 1.91 -16.91 1.92
CA LYS A 509 2.74 -17.75 2.81
C LYS A 509 1.94 -18.87 3.48
N ASP A 510 0.62 -18.72 3.52
CA ASP A 510 -0.31 -19.64 4.17
C ASP A 510 -0.93 -20.65 3.18
N PHE A 511 -0.74 -20.45 1.87
CA PHE A 511 -1.16 -21.29 0.75
C PHE A 511 0.03 -21.69 -0.11
#